data_AF-A0A7K5ATU1-F1
#
_entry.id   AF-A0A7K5ATU1-F1
#
_cell.length_a   1.000
_cell.length_b   1.000
_cell.length_c   1.000
_cell.angle_alpha   90.00
_cell.angle_beta   90.00
_cell.angle_gamma   90.00
#
_symmetry.space_group_name_H-M   'P 1'
#
loop_
_entity.id
_entity.type
_entity.pdbx_description
1 polymer ?
#
loop_
_entity_poly.entity_id
_entity_poly.type
_entity_poly.pdbx_seq_one_letter_code
_entity_poly.pdbx_strand_id
1 'polypeptide(L)'
;VILILTKYYHTDMGKVLESSLWRSSDFGTLYTKLNLQPGIVTVIDNFYICPTNKKKIILVSSSHNDRDQSLFISTDEGATFQKQPITFFVETLLFHPKEEDKVLAYTKEGKVN
;
A
#
# COMPACT_ATOMS: atom_id res chain seq x y z
N VAL A 1 15.88 -1.54 -7.36
CA VAL A 1 14.57 -0.96 -7.70
C VAL A 1 14.27 0.22 -6.78
N ILE A 2 13.60 1.25 -7.28
CA ILE A 2 13.12 2.41 -6.52
C ILE A 2 11.61 2.50 -6.67
N LEU A 3 10.90 2.74 -5.57
CA LEU A 3 9.45 2.99 -5.54
C LEU A 3 9.18 4.37 -4.96
N ILE A 4 8.28 5.11 -5.58
CA ILE A 4 7.82 6.43 -5.12
C ILE A 4 6.31 6.41 -5.04
N LEU A 5 5.78 6.74 -3.86
CA LEU A 5 4.35 6.97 -3.64
C LEU A 5 4.11 8.47 -3.52
N THR A 6 3.39 9.03 -4.48
CA THR A 6 2.91 10.42 -4.40
C THR A 6 1.50 10.43 -3.81
N LYS A 7 1.22 11.35 -2.90
CA LYS A 7 -0.09 11.48 -2.26
C LYS A 7 -0.53 12.93 -2.29
N TYR A 8 -1.81 13.15 -2.62
CA TYR A 8 -2.45 14.45 -2.49
C TYR A 8 -3.37 14.44 -1.28
N TYR A 9 -3.06 15.28 -0.30
CA TYR A 9 -3.79 15.35 0.97
C TYR A 9 -4.80 16.49 0.95
N HIS A 10 -5.97 16.25 1.54
CA HIS A 10 -6.88 17.32 1.92
C HIS A 10 -6.47 17.86 3.30
N THR A 11 -6.11 19.14 3.37
CA THR A 11 -5.57 19.80 4.59
C THR A 11 -6.51 19.70 5.78
N ASP A 12 -7.82 19.78 5.54
CA ASP A 12 -8.80 19.89 6.63
C ASP A 12 -9.30 18.53 7.14
N MET A 13 -9.13 17.47 6.36
CA MET A 13 -9.66 16.13 6.68
C MET A 13 -8.56 15.15 7.12
N GLY A 14 -7.28 15.48 6.92
CA GLY A 14 -6.16 14.60 7.23
C GLY A 14 -6.15 13.30 6.39
N LYS A 15 -6.80 13.32 5.21
CA LYS A 15 -6.99 12.16 4.35
C LYS A 15 -6.32 12.32 2.99
N VAL A 16 -5.92 11.19 2.41
CA VAL A 16 -5.41 11.11 1.03
C VAL A 16 -6.61 11.09 0.08
N LEU A 17 -6.67 12.02 -0.87
CA LEU A 17 -7.72 12.03 -1.90
C LEU A 17 -7.30 11.23 -3.12
N GLU A 18 -6.05 11.43 -3.52
CA GLU A 18 -5.47 10.80 -4.70
C GLU A 18 -4.05 10.33 -4.39
N SER A 19 -3.65 9.26 -5.05
CA SER A 19 -2.30 8.74 -4.93
C SER A 19 -1.83 8.15 -6.26
N SER A 20 -0.52 8.10 -6.45
CA SER A 20 0.05 7.31 -7.54
C SER A 20 1.37 6.66 -7.15
N LEU A 21 1.56 5.43 -7.62
CA LEU A 21 2.76 4.65 -7.39
C LEU A 21 3.62 4.64 -8.65
N TRP A 22 4.90 4.94 -8.49
CA TRP A 22 5.89 4.99 -9.56
C TRP A 22 7.03 4.04 -9.24
N ARG A 23 7.53 3.35 -10.27
CA ARG A 23 8.61 2.37 -10.13
C ARG A 23 9.72 2.65 -11.14
N SER A 24 10.96 2.55 -10.68
CA SER A 24 12.17 2.54 -11.52
C SER A 24 12.98 1.26 -11.26
N SER A 25 13.48 0.65 -12.33
CA SER A 25 14.37 -0.52 -12.30
C SER A 25 15.77 -0.24 -12.85
N ASP A 26 16.08 1.02 -13.11
CA ASP A 26 17.30 1.48 -13.78
C ASP A 26 18.02 2.58 -12.95
N PHE A 27 18.06 2.41 -11.63
CA PHE A 27 18.72 3.35 -10.70
C PHE A 27 18.12 4.76 -10.69
N GLY A 28 16.86 4.92 -11.11
CA GLY A 28 16.13 6.18 -11.03
C GLY A 28 16.23 7.06 -12.28
N THR A 29 16.73 6.55 -13.41
CA THR A 29 16.69 7.31 -14.68
C THR A 29 15.30 7.32 -15.32
N LEU A 30 14.56 6.22 -15.28
CA LEU A 30 13.20 6.13 -15.83
C LEU A 30 12.20 5.64 -14.78
N TYR A 31 11.07 6.34 -14.68
CA TYR A 31 9.95 5.96 -13.83
C TYR A 31 8.72 5.61 -14.67
N THR A 32 8.10 4.48 -14.34
CA THR A 32 6.81 4.07 -14.92
C THR A 32 5.74 4.16 -13.84
N LYS A 33 4.62 4.81 -14.16
CA LYS A 33 3.43 4.83 -13.30
C LYS A 33 2.81 3.43 -13.29
N LEU A 34 2.67 2.85 -12.11
CA LEU A 34 2.05 1.54 -11.93
C LEU A 34 0.53 1.68 -11.87
N ASN A 35 -0.17 0.81 -12.61
CA ASN A 35 -1.62 0.68 -12.57
C ASN A 35 -1.96 -0.63 -11.86
N LEU A 36 -2.44 -0.54 -10.62
CA LEU A 36 -2.75 -1.73 -9.80
C LEU A 36 -3.96 -2.51 -10.32
N GLN A 37 -4.97 -1.79 -10.83
CA GLN A 37 -6.18 -2.36 -11.41
C GLN A 37 -6.56 -1.54 -12.65
N PRO A 38 -6.73 -2.18 -13.83
CA PRO A 38 -7.19 -1.48 -15.03
C PRO A 38 -8.58 -0.86 -14.82
N GLY A 39 -8.74 0.42 -15.14
CA GLY A 39 -10.04 1.11 -15.11
C GLY A 39 -10.56 1.47 -13.71
N ILE A 40 -9.84 1.14 -12.63
CA ILE A 40 -10.25 1.45 -11.25
C ILE A 40 -9.21 2.37 -10.61
N VAL A 41 -9.65 3.57 -10.21
CA VAL A 41 -8.80 4.48 -9.44
C VAL A 41 -8.65 3.92 -8.02
N THR A 42 -7.41 3.57 -7.65
CA THR A 42 -7.08 3.02 -6.33
C THR A 42 -6.27 4.06 -5.54
N VAL A 43 -6.74 4.41 -4.35
CA VAL A 43 -6.00 5.27 -3.42
C VAL A 43 -5.14 4.37 -2.54
N ILE A 44 -3.83 4.65 -2.51
CA ILE A 44 -2.82 3.93 -1.74
C ILE A 44 -2.45 4.81 -0.55
N ASP A 45 -2.79 4.33 0.63
CA ASP A 45 -2.56 5.06 1.87
C ASP A 45 -1.12 4.94 2.31
N ASN A 46 -0.53 3.75 2.26
CA ASN A 46 0.83 3.46 2.69
C ASN A 46 1.37 2.22 1.98
N PHE A 47 2.70 2.08 1.99
CA PHE A 47 3.33 0.82 1.62
C PHE A 47 4.42 0.42 2.61
N TYR A 48 4.64 -0.88 2.72
CA TYR A 48 5.57 -1.50 3.64
C TYR A 48 6.46 -2.48 2.88
N ILE A 49 7.74 -2.50 3.21
CA ILE A 49 8.73 -3.43 2.65
C ILE A 49 9.09 -4.44 3.73
N CYS A 50 9.09 -5.72 3.39
CA CYS A 50 9.50 -6.77 4.31
C CYS A 50 10.98 -6.61 4.67
N PRO A 51 11.34 -6.59 5.97
CA PRO A 51 12.72 -6.34 6.41
C PRO A 51 13.69 -7.46 6.04
N THR A 52 13.21 -8.70 5.95
CA THR A 52 14.00 -9.88 5.61
C THR A 52 14.01 -10.19 4.11
N ASN A 53 13.03 -9.69 3.36
CA ASN A 53 12.92 -9.92 1.93
C ASN A 53 12.45 -8.66 1.20
N LYS A 54 13.41 -7.88 0.69
CA LYS A 54 13.14 -6.60 0.02
C LYS A 54 12.29 -6.70 -1.26
N LYS A 55 12.07 -7.91 -1.78
CA LYS A 55 11.17 -8.14 -2.92
C LYS A 55 9.70 -8.14 -2.51
N LYS A 56 9.41 -8.41 -1.23
CA LYS A 56 8.06 -8.48 -0.71
C LYS A 56 7.59 -7.10 -0.23
N ILE A 57 6.55 -6.59 -0.88
CA ILE A 57 5.98 -5.27 -0.65
C ILE A 57 4.47 -5.41 -0.45
N ILE A 58 3.93 -4.75 0.58
CA ILE A 58 2.49 -4.69 0.83
C ILE A 58 2.05 -3.23 0.72
N LEU A 59 1.07 -2.95 -0.12
CA LEU A 59 0.36 -1.67 -0.17
C LEU A 59 -0.95 -1.80 0.60
N VAL A 60 -1.28 -0.78 1.37
CA VAL A 60 -2.62 -0.61 1.95
C VAL A 60 -3.37 0.40 1.09
N SER A 61 -4.55 0.02 0.62
CA SER A 61 -5.41 0.89 -0.19
C SER A 61 -6.80 1.02 0.42
N SER A 62 -7.32 2.24 0.44
CA SER A 62 -8.71 2.54 0.83
C SER A 62 -9.56 2.88 -0.39
N SER A 63 -10.85 2.56 -0.32
CA SER A 63 -11.84 3.06 -1.27
C SER A 63 -12.08 4.56 -1.04
N HIS A 64 -12.57 5.27 -2.07
CA HIS A 64 -12.87 6.72 -1.99
C HIS A 64 -13.88 7.11 -0.90
N ASN A 65 -14.66 6.14 -0.38
CA ASN A 65 -15.64 6.36 0.67
C ASN A 65 -15.17 5.88 2.05
N ASP A 66 -13.90 5.45 2.18
CA ASP A 66 -13.30 4.89 3.39
C ASP A 66 -14.09 3.75 4.04
N ARG A 67 -14.96 3.08 3.29
CA ARG A 67 -15.79 1.98 3.81
C ARG A 67 -15.06 0.64 3.76
N ASP A 68 -14.16 0.50 2.78
CA ASP A 68 -13.48 -0.76 2.52
C ASP A 68 -11.99 -0.52 2.29
N GLN A 69 -11.19 -1.48 2.73
CA GLN A 69 -9.76 -1.52 2.47
C GLN A 69 -9.36 -2.81 1.76
N SER A 70 -8.23 -2.75 1.07
CA SER A 70 -7.61 -3.90 0.43
C SER A 70 -6.11 -3.83 0.60
N LEU A 71 -5.47 -4.99 0.59
CA LEU A 71 -4.04 -5.09 0.49
C LEU A 71 -3.66 -5.41 -0.95
N PHE A 72 -2.57 -4.83 -1.43
CA PHE A 72 -1.92 -5.25 -2.66
C PHE A 72 -0.55 -5.82 -2.31
N ILE A 73 -0.30 -7.06 -2.67
CA ILE A 73 0.91 -7.79 -2.29
C ILE A 73 1.74 -8.06 -3.53
N SER A 74 3.02 -7.70 -3.48
CA SER A 74 4.04 -8.03 -4.47
C SER A 74 5.12 -8.89 -3.82
N THR A 75 5.68 -9.82 -4.59
CA THR A 75 6.85 -10.65 -4.22
C THR A 75 8.01 -10.49 -5.21
N ASP A 76 7.90 -9.53 -6.13
CA ASP A 76 8.77 -9.33 -7.29
C ASP A 76 9.28 -7.88 -7.40
N GLU A 77 9.57 -7.24 -6.27
CA GLU A 77 10.05 -5.86 -6.19
C GLU A 77 9.06 -4.85 -6.82
N GLY A 78 7.76 -5.10 -6.64
CA GLY A 78 6.69 -4.22 -7.09
C GLY A 78 6.46 -4.25 -8.61
N ALA A 79 6.91 -5.31 -9.30
CA ALA A 79 6.63 -5.45 -10.73
C ALA A 79 5.17 -5.88 -10.96
N THR A 80 4.63 -6.75 -10.12
CA THR A 80 3.22 -7.14 -10.12
C THR A 80 2.63 -7.08 -8.72
N PHE A 81 1.33 -6.81 -8.63
CA PHE A 81 0.60 -6.75 -7.36
C PHE A 81 -0.68 -7.58 -7.44
N GLN A 82 -0.88 -8.43 -6.44
CA GLN A 82 -2.11 -9.19 -6.26
C GLN A 82 -2.98 -8.51 -5.20
N LYS A 83 -4.25 -8.26 -5.52
CA LYS A 83 -5.21 -7.68 -4.58
C LYS A 83 -5.75 -8.75 -3.64
N GLN A 84 -5.69 -8.48 -2.35
CA GLN A 84 -6.30 -9.28 -1.29
C GLN A 84 -7.32 -8.42 -0.54
N PRO A 85 -8.62 -8.77 -0.57
CA PRO A 85 -9.61 -8.09 0.24
C PRO A 85 -9.39 -8.40 1.73
N ILE A 86 -9.68 -7.43 2.60
CA ILE A 86 -9.63 -7.58 4.05
C ILE A 86 -10.96 -7.14 4.66
N THR A 87 -11.33 -7.74 5.78
CA THR A 87 -12.61 -7.49 6.49
C THR A 87 -12.45 -6.59 7.72
N PHE A 88 -11.34 -5.85 7.78
CA PHE A 88 -10.97 -4.97 8.88
C PHE A 88 -10.15 -3.79 8.32
N PHE A 89 -10.01 -2.72 9.11
CA PHE A 89 -9.21 -1.55 8.73
C PHE A 89 -7.77 -1.67 9.23
N VAL A 90 -6.82 -1.23 8.43
CA VAL A 90 -5.40 -1.18 8.72
C VAL A 90 -5.01 0.28 8.91
N GLU A 91 -4.64 0.63 10.13
CA GLU A 91 -3.94 1.89 10.42
C GLU A 91 -2.44 1.72 10.19
N THR A 92 -1.86 0.61 10.66
CA THR A 92 -0.46 0.29 10.39
C THR A 92 -0.17 -1.20 10.30
N LEU A 93 0.90 -1.56 9.59
CA LEU A 93 1.41 -2.93 9.48
C LEU A 93 2.80 -3.03 10.12
N LEU A 94 3.05 -4.17 10.78
CA LEU A 94 4.35 -4.51 11.37
C LEU A 94 4.79 -5.89 10.92
N PHE A 95 5.86 -5.96 10.13
CA PHE A 95 6.47 -7.22 9.73
C PHE A 95 7.21 -7.89 10.89
N HIS A 96 7.18 -9.22 10.93
CA HIS A 96 8.04 -9.97 11.84
C HIS A 96 9.52 -9.77 11.45
N PRO A 97 10.44 -9.54 12.40
CA PRO A 97 11.82 -9.19 12.09
C PRO A 97 12.64 -10.33 11.47
N LYS A 98 12.14 -11.58 11.52
CA LYS A 98 12.85 -12.78 11.02
C LYS A 98 12.05 -13.65 10.07
N GLU A 99 10.74 -13.48 10.01
CA GLU A 99 9.85 -14.40 9.26
C GLU A 99 9.11 -13.61 8.21
N GLU A 100 9.44 -13.84 6.94
CA GLU A 100 8.98 -12.98 5.85
C GLU A 100 7.49 -13.11 5.52
N ASP A 101 6.81 -14.14 6.02
CA ASP A 101 5.38 -14.39 5.80
C ASP A 101 4.50 -13.98 6.99
N LYS A 102 5.11 -13.44 8.06
CA LYS A 102 4.38 -12.98 9.24
C LYS A 102 4.31 -11.46 9.28
N VAL A 103 3.10 -10.94 9.33
CA VAL A 103 2.81 -9.51 9.47
C VAL A 103 1.63 -9.32 10.43
N LEU A 104 1.74 -8.34 11.32
CA LEU A 104 0.66 -7.89 12.19
C LEU A 104 0.02 -6.64 11.60
N ALA A 105 -1.31 -6.59 11.63
CA ALA A 105 -2.06 -5.39 11.28
C ALA A 105 -2.68 -4.80 12.55
N TYR A 106 -2.46 -3.50 12.75
CA TYR A 106 -3.15 -2.75 13.78
C TYR A 106 -4.36 -2.04 13.18
N THR A 107 -5.50 -2.28 13.81
CA THR A 107 -6.78 -1.64 13.50
C THR A 107 -7.10 -0.64 14.61
N LYS A 108 -7.44 0.60 14.27
CA LYS A 108 -8.01 1.51 15.26
C LYS A 108 -9.40 1.00 15.64
N GLU A 109 -9.58 0.61 16.90
CA GLU A 109 -10.93 0.46 17.43
C GLU A 109 -11.59 1.84 17.40
N GLY A 110 -12.55 2.02 16.50
CA GLY A 110 -13.58 3.03 16.72
C GLY A 110 -14.33 2.59 17.97
N LYS A 111 -14.32 3.40 19.03
CA LYS A 111 -15.25 3.19 20.15
C LYS A 111 -16.63 2.97 19.56
N VAL A 112 -17.16 1.75 19.75
CA VAL A 112 -18.61 1.54 19.67
C VAL A 112 -19.15 2.29 20.88
N ASN A 113 -19.65 3.51 20.65
CA ASN A 113 -20.54 4.18 21.60
C ASN A 113 -21.95 3.60 21.44
#